data_AF-A0A2H3JJW2-F1
#
_entry.id   AF-A0A2H3JJW2-F1
#
_cell.length_a   1.000
_cell.length_b   1.000
_cell.length_c   1.000
_cell.angle_alpha   90.00
_cell.angle_beta   90.00
_cell.angle_gamma   90.00
#
_symmetry.space_group_name_H-M   'P 1'
#
loop_
_entity.id
_entity.type
_entity.pdbx_description
1 polymer ?
#
loop_
_entity_poly.entity_id
_entity_poly.type
_entity_poly.pdbx_seq_one_letter_code
_entity_poly.pdbx_strand_id
1 'polypeptide(L)'
;MLKPAHDNVQHLKLLNTGTCGGTLMNGLKGVQVTLLHTLELLPPPWHNWLYPTSGTEAVCRDQGPHQDGALQNIQNNTGKLATAVAKDRELSAKLIGDLGTHISILKNTPLSITAKTDPYVANQSVARQLVKQVHTENALQKLLLLTQSSSAVFEASPIQALHIRETYNTLEHDMSALPPDREWIAFAAHEDHLVDPETPLQDPQNISYPSEEDPSIVPVHIGLLEHKKQYTRTYREAYYVNA
;
A
#
# COMPACT_ATOMS: atom_id res chain seq x y z
N MET A 1 52.10 51.24 -0.01
CA MET A 1 52.42 52.14 -1.13
C MET A 1 51.86 51.53 -2.40
N LEU A 2 51.07 52.31 -3.14
CA LEU A 2 50.63 52.14 -4.54
C LEU A 2 49.59 51.06 -4.90
N LYS A 3 48.32 51.50 -4.95
CA LYS A 3 47.40 51.28 -6.09
C LYS A 3 47.59 52.47 -7.05
N PRO A 4 47.35 52.38 -8.38
CA PRO A 4 45.99 52.58 -8.93
C PRO A 4 45.69 51.87 -10.28
N ALA A 5 44.41 51.55 -10.60
CA ALA A 5 43.52 52.13 -11.64
C ALA A 5 43.75 51.59 -13.09
N HIS A 6 42.77 51.32 -13.96
CA HIS A 6 41.49 52.02 -14.21
C HIS A 6 40.54 51.17 -15.12
N ASP A 7 39.24 51.18 -14.78
CA ASP A 7 37.94 51.14 -15.49
C ASP A 7 37.82 50.69 -16.98
N ASN A 8 36.68 50.23 -17.54
CA ASN A 8 35.27 50.59 -17.29
C ASN A 8 34.27 49.73 -18.12
N VAL A 9 32.99 49.70 -17.66
CA VAL A 9 31.71 49.64 -18.44
C VAL A 9 31.35 48.35 -19.22
N GLN A 10 30.14 47.75 -19.21
CA GLN A 10 28.87 47.93 -18.50
C GLN A 10 27.89 46.76 -18.79
N HIS A 11 26.90 46.59 -17.90
CA HIS A 11 25.55 46.04 -18.13
C HIS A 11 25.35 44.54 -18.44
N LEU A 12 25.01 43.75 -17.42
CA LEU A 12 23.98 42.71 -17.57
C LEU A 12 22.75 43.11 -16.74
N LYS A 13 21.67 43.45 -17.46
CA LYS A 13 20.33 43.65 -16.90
C LYS A 13 19.73 42.29 -16.53
N LEU A 14 19.13 42.28 -15.36
CA LEU A 14 18.11 41.37 -14.84
C LEU A 14 17.12 40.88 -15.92
N LEU A 15 16.84 39.57 -15.94
CA LEU A 15 15.52 39.00 -16.24
C LEU A 15 15.35 37.68 -15.46
N ASN A 16 14.94 37.85 -14.20
CA ASN A 16 13.86 37.13 -13.52
C ASN A 16 13.54 35.69 -14.02
N THR A 17 14.14 34.68 -13.40
CA THR A 17 13.58 33.31 -13.40
C THR A 17 12.64 33.17 -12.21
N GLY A 18 11.35 33.02 -12.52
CA GLY A 18 10.27 32.86 -11.57
C GLY A 18 10.46 31.68 -10.63
N THR A 19 10.19 31.97 -9.37
CA THR A 19 9.89 31.09 -8.24
C THR A 19 8.89 29.99 -8.57
N CYS A 20 9.20 28.74 -8.21
CA CYS A 20 8.25 27.72 -7.73
C CYS A 20 9.02 26.72 -6.85
N GLY A 21 9.43 27.17 -5.67
CA GLY A 21 10.06 26.34 -4.65
C GLY A 21 9.49 26.69 -3.29
N GLY A 22 8.92 25.69 -2.62
CA GLY A 22 8.58 25.76 -1.20
C GLY A 22 7.09 25.59 -0.91
N THR A 23 6.69 24.36 -0.57
CA THR A 23 5.89 24.00 0.62
C THR A 23 5.41 22.56 0.45
N LEU A 24 6.06 21.59 1.11
CA LEU A 24 5.47 20.31 1.56
C LEU A 24 6.54 19.42 2.20
N MET A 25 7.18 19.92 3.26
CA MET A 25 7.96 19.09 4.17
C MET A 25 7.69 19.62 5.56
N ASN A 26 6.63 19.14 6.21
CA ASN A 26 6.42 19.16 7.66
C ASN A 26 5.11 18.45 8.00
N GLY A 27 5.19 17.15 8.24
CA GLY A 27 4.06 16.39 8.78
C GLY A 27 4.17 14.94 8.38
N LEU A 28 4.96 14.17 9.13
CA LEU A 28 4.88 12.70 9.34
C LEU A 28 6.16 12.24 10.05
N LYS A 29 6.42 12.77 11.25
CA LYS A 29 7.37 12.14 12.18
C LYS A 29 6.53 11.24 13.09
N GLY A 30 6.69 9.92 13.00
CA GLY A 30 6.20 9.05 14.07
C GLY A 30 6.00 7.56 13.80
N VAL A 31 5.72 7.11 12.57
CA VAL A 31 5.36 5.68 12.35
C VAL A 31 6.08 5.04 11.15
N GLN A 32 6.92 5.79 10.44
CA GLN A 32 7.52 5.32 9.20
C GLN A 32 8.82 4.49 9.36
N VAL A 33 9.41 4.39 10.56
CA VAL A 33 10.79 3.89 10.70
C VAL A 33 10.92 2.35 10.55
N THR A 34 9.85 1.58 10.78
CA THR A 34 9.90 0.11 10.64
C THR A 34 9.33 -0.43 9.34
N LEU A 35 8.64 0.38 8.54
CA LEU A 35 8.16 -0.02 7.20
C LEU A 35 8.96 0.59 6.05
N LEU A 36 9.88 1.54 6.33
CA LEU A 36 10.80 2.08 5.32
C LEU A 36 11.98 1.15 4.99
N HIS A 37 12.40 0.27 5.90
CA HIS A 37 13.56 -0.59 5.64
C HIS A 37 13.28 -1.70 4.60
N THR A 38 12.02 -1.99 4.30
CA THR A 38 11.61 -2.94 3.23
C THR A 38 11.25 -2.24 1.91
N LEU A 39 11.31 -0.91 1.85
CA LEU A 39 11.05 -0.13 0.62
C LEU A 39 12.29 0.61 0.11
N GLU A 40 13.44 0.41 0.76
CA GLU A 40 14.74 1.02 0.43
C GLU A 40 15.77 0.01 -0.11
N LEU A 41 15.34 -1.23 -0.41
CA LEU A 41 16.17 -2.30 -0.98
C LEU A 41 15.78 -2.72 -2.40
N LEU A 42 14.87 -2.00 -3.07
CA LEU A 42 14.81 -2.04 -4.53
C LEU A 42 15.85 -1.03 -5.07
N PRO A 43 16.83 -1.46 -5.87
CA PRO A 43 17.75 -0.52 -6.50
C PRO A 43 16.93 0.40 -7.43
N PRO A 44 17.02 1.73 -7.30
CA PRO A 44 16.22 2.65 -8.12
C PRO A 44 16.77 2.74 -9.54
N PRO A 45 16.06 2.34 -10.61
CA PRO A 45 16.50 2.56 -11.98
C PRO A 45 16.05 3.95 -12.45
N TRP A 46 16.33 5.02 -11.70
CA TRP A 46 15.91 6.37 -12.14
C TRP A 46 16.99 7.46 -11.98
N HIS A 47 18.12 7.17 -11.32
CA HIS A 47 19.17 8.16 -11.09
C HIS A 47 20.31 8.15 -12.10
N ASN A 48 20.10 7.67 -13.34
CA ASN A 48 21.10 7.73 -14.41
C ASN A 48 20.71 8.58 -15.63
N TRP A 49 19.70 9.44 -15.51
CA TRP A 49 19.30 10.39 -16.57
C TRP A 49 19.54 11.87 -16.23
N LEU A 50 20.46 12.16 -15.29
CA LEU A 50 20.78 13.53 -14.86
C LEU A 50 22.24 13.90 -15.13
N TYR A 51 22.69 13.74 -16.38
CA TYR A 51 23.82 14.53 -16.90
C TYR A 51 23.50 14.99 -18.32
N PRO A 52 23.29 16.30 -18.56
CA PRO A 52 23.27 16.83 -19.91
C PRO A 52 24.72 16.94 -20.39
N THR A 53 25.15 16.06 -21.29
CA THR A 53 26.31 16.39 -22.12
C THR A 53 25.82 17.36 -23.19
N SER A 54 26.17 18.63 -22.97
CA SER A 54 26.14 19.78 -23.87
C SER A 54 25.34 19.66 -25.18
N GLY A 55 24.24 20.41 -25.24
CA GLY A 55 23.87 21.16 -26.44
C GLY A 55 23.18 20.38 -27.55
N THR A 56 21.90 20.04 -27.35
CA THR A 56 20.86 20.10 -28.38
C THR A 56 19.51 20.04 -27.68
N GLU A 57 18.61 20.97 -27.99
CA GLU A 57 17.24 20.99 -27.46
C GLU A 57 16.53 19.66 -27.79
N ALA A 58 16.30 18.85 -26.75
CA ALA A 58 15.42 17.69 -26.85
C ALA A 58 13.98 18.20 -26.89
N VAL A 59 13.44 18.34 -28.10
CA VAL A 59 11.99 18.43 -28.31
C VAL A 59 11.38 17.14 -27.77
N CYS A 60 10.72 17.24 -26.63
CA CYS A 60 9.91 16.17 -26.06
C CYS A 60 8.77 15.89 -27.04
N ARG A 61 8.96 14.91 -27.92
CA ARG A 61 7.94 14.44 -28.84
C ARG A 61 6.99 13.56 -28.03
N ASP A 62 5.80 14.08 -27.78
CA ASP A 62 4.63 13.47 -27.14
C ASP A 62 4.75 11.95 -26.93
N GLN A 63 5.14 11.53 -25.73
CA GLN A 63 4.89 10.18 -25.25
C GLN A 63 3.38 9.91 -25.31
N GLY A 64 3.00 8.79 -25.93
CA GLY A 64 1.61 8.38 -26.07
C GLY A 64 0.87 8.36 -24.73
N PRO A 65 -0.42 8.73 -24.68
CA PRO A 65 -1.12 8.97 -23.44
C PRO A 65 -1.73 7.67 -22.90
N HIS A 66 -1.05 6.89 -22.03
CA HIS A 66 -1.75 6.11 -21.00
C HIS A 66 -0.92 5.25 -20.02
N GLN A 67 0.37 5.00 -20.24
CA GLN A 67 1.08 3.96 -19.47
C GLN A 67 1.71 4.47 -18.16
N ASP A 68 2.27 5.68 -18.15
CA ASP A 68 2.90 6.26 -16.94
C ASP A 68 1.87 6.52 -15.83
N GLY A 69 0.66 6.96 -16.21
CA GLY A 69 -0.45 7.16 -15.27
C GLY A 69 -0.97 5.85 -14.66
N ALA A 70 -0.91 4.75 -15.39
CA ALA A 70 -1.34 3.44 -14.91
C ALA A 70 -0.38 2.89 -13.84
N LEU A 71 0.93 2.98 -14.09
CA LEU A 71 1.97 2.58 -13.13
C LEU A 71 1.92 3.43 -11.86
N GLN A 72 1.82 4.75 -12.00
CA GLN A 72 1.69 5.66 -10.86
C GLN A 72 0.42 5.40 -10.05
N ASN A 73 -0.69 5.06 -10.71
CA ASN A 73 -1.94 4.71 -10.05
C ASN A 73 -1.81 3.38 -9.28
N ILE A 74 -1.20 2.36 -9.87
CA ILE A 74 -0.93 1.07 -9.22
C ILE A 74 -0.07 1.28 -7.96
N GLN A 75 1.04 2.02 -8.07
CA GLN A 75 1.92 2.33 -6.93
C GLN A 75 1.19 3.08 -5.81
N ASN A 76 0.40 4.09 -6.16
CA ASN A 76 -0.39 4.86 -5.20
C ASN A 76 -1.44 3.99 -4.50
N ASN A 77 -2.07 3.06 -5.22
CA ASN A 77 -3.05 2.14 -4.66
C ASN A 77 -2.40 1.09 -3.75
N THR A 78 -1.21 0.59 -4.11
CA THR A 78 -0.42 -0.31 -3.28
C THR A 78 -0.04 0.36 -1.96
N GLY A 79 0.44 1.60 -1.99
CA GLY A 79 0.77 2.35 -0.76
C GLY A 79 -0.44 2.58 0.15
N LYS A 80 -1.59 2.98 -0.42
CA LYS A 80 -2.84 3.13 0.33
C LYS A 80 -3.26 1.81 0.99
N LEU A 81 -3.22 0.72 0.25
CA LEU A 81 -3.64 -0.58 0.76
C LEU A 81 -2.69 -1.13 1.82
N ALA A 82 -1.38 -0.89 1.68
CA ALA A 82 -0.39 -1.24 2.71
C ALA A 82 -0.67 -0.54 4.04
N THR A 83 -0.99 0.77 4.01
CA THR A 83 -1.38 1.49 5.23
C THR A 83 -2.72 0.99 5.80
N ALA A 84 -3.66 0.57 4.94
CA ALA A 84 -4.92 -0.01 5.38
C ALA A 84 -4.73 -1.37 6.05
N VAL A 85 -3.90 -2.26 5.50
CA VAL A 85 -3.55 -3.55 6.10
C VAL A 85 -2.89 -3.36 7.47
N ALA A 86 -1.94 -2.44 7.59
CA ALA A 86 -1.29 -2.14 8.87
C ALA A 86 -2.31 -1.68 9.93
N LYS A 87 -3.24 -0.79 9.54
CA LYS A 87 -4.31 -0.32 10.42
C LYS A 87 -5.28 -1.45 10.79
N ASP A 88 -5.68 -2.28 9.83
CA ASP A 88 -6.60 -3.39 10.08
C ASP A 88 -5.98 -4.43 11.02
N ARG A 89 -4.69 -4.74 10.88
CA ARG A 89 -3.93 -5.60 11.81
C ARG A 89 -3.91 -5.04 13.23
N GLU A 90 -3.63 -3.74 13.38
CA GLU A 90 -3.62 -3.08 14.69
C GLU A 90 -5.00 -3.15 15.34
N LEU A 91 -6.07 -2.90 14.57
CA LEU A 91 -7.44 -2.98 15.07
C LEU A 91 -7.83 -4.42 15.44
N SER A 92 -7.48 -5.42 14.64
CA SER A 92 -7.74 -6.83 14.96
C SER A 92 -7.04 -7.24 16.26
N ALA A 93 -5.77 -6.89 16.44
CA ALA A 93 -5.02 -7.20 17.65
C ALA A 93 -5.66 -6.57 18.89
N LYS A 94 -6.13 -5.32 18.78
CA LYS A 94 -6.86 -4.64 19.86
C LYS A 94 -8.17 -5.36 20.20
N LEU A 95 -8.99 -5.68 19.21
CA LEU A 95 -10.28 -6.34 19.44
C LEU A 95 -10.13 -7.75 20.03
N ILE A 96 -9.11 -8.51 19.61
CA ILE A 96 -8.79 -9.83 20.20
C ILE A 96 -8.38 -9.66 21.67
N GLY A 97 -7.54 -8.66 21.97
CA GLY A 97 -7.16 -8.33 23.33
C GLY A 97 -8.37 -7.96 24.18
N ASP A 98 -9.22 -7.06 23.68
CA ASP A 98 -10.45 -6.62 24.34
C ASP A 98 -11.40 -7.79 24.60
N LEU A 99 -11.59 -8.69 23.62
CA LEU A 99 -12.38 -9.92 23.80
C LEU A 99 -11.88 -10.75 24.98
N GLY A 100 -10.57 -10.99 25.07
CA GLY A 100 -9.97 -11.70 26.20
C GLY A 100 -10.24 -11.01 27.55
N THR A 101 -10.17 -9.67 27.59
CA THR A 101 -10.50 -8.92 28.81
C THR A 101 -11.97 -9.04 29.19
N HIS A 102 -12.90 -8.97 28.22
CA HIS A 102 -14.33 -9.08 28.46
C HIS A 102 -14.73 -10.46 28.96
N ILE A 103 -14.14 -11.52 28.40
CA ILE A 103 -14.32 -12.89 28.89
C ILE A 103 -13.82 -13.01 30.35
N SER A 104 -12.67 -12.44 30.67
CA SER A 104 -12.14 -12.44 32.03
C SER A 104 -13.05 -11.70 33.02
N ILE A 105 -13.59 -10.55 32.62
CA ILE A 105 -14.54 -9.77 33.44
C ILE A 105 -15.82 -10.58 33.68
N LEU A 106 -16.37 -11.24 32.66
CA LEU A 106 -17.55 -12.09 32.82
C LEU A 106 -17.34 -13.19 33.85
N LYS A 107 -16.20 -13.88 33.78
CA LYS A 107 -15.91 -15.02 34.66
C LYS A 107 -15.65 -14.60 36.11
N ASN A 108 -15.02 -13.44 36.32
CA ASN A 108 -14.62 -13.01 37.66
C ASN A 108 -15.65 -12.08 38.34
N THR A 109 -16.35 -11.24 37.57
CA THR A 109 -17.27 -10.21 38.08
C THR A 109 -18.52 -10.07 37.19
N PRO A 110 -19.41 -11.09 37.16
CA PRO A 110 -20.55 -11.14 36.23
C PRO A 110 -21.52 -9.96 36.37
N LEU A 111 -21.62 -9.37 37.56
CA LEU A 111 -22.51 -8.22 37.84
C LEU A 111 -22.01 -6.88 37.27
N SER A 112 -20.76 -6.82 36.81
CA SER A 112 -20.15 -5.59 36.26
C SER A 112 -20.35 -5.43 34.75
N ILE A 113 -20.99 -6.39 34.09
CA ILE A 113 -21.13 -6.39 32.63
C ILE A 113 -22.17 -5.41 32.16
N THR A 114 -21.81 -4.69 31.10
CA THR A 114 -22.69 -3.83 30.34
C THR A 114 -22.90 -4.40 28.94
N ALA A 115 -23.93 -3.96 28.22
CA ALA A 115 -24.20 -4.39 26.85
C ALA A 115 -23.02 -4.15 25.87
N LYS A 116 -22.08 -3.27 26.19
CA LYS A 116 -20.88 -3.01 25.36
C LYS A 116 -19.70 -3.93 25.68
N THR A 117 -19.65 -4.44 26.90
CA THR A 117 -18.57 -5.31 27.40
C THR A 117 -18.99 -6.77 27.38
N ASP A 118 -20.10 -7.08 26.71
CA ASP A 118 -20.59 -8.44 26.51
C ASP A 118 -19.64 -9.20 25.56
N PRO A 119 -19.08 -10.35 26.00
CA PRO A 119 -18.21 -11.18 25.17
C PRO A 119 -18.83 -11.59 23.83
N TYR A 120 -20.14 -11.81 23.75
CA TYR A 120 -20.79 -12.16 22.48
C TYR A 120 -20.69 -11.02 21.45
N VAL A 121 -21.01 -9.79 21.87
CA VAL A 121 -20.95 -8.60 21.01
C VAL A 121 -19.51 -8.30 20.60
N ALA A 122 -18.57 -8.44 21.54
CA ALA A 122 -17.15 -8.29 21.26
C ALA A 122 -16.65 -9.33 20.24
N ASN A 123 -17.05 -10.59 20.39
CA ASN A 123 -16.69 -11.66 19.46
C ASN A 123 -17.19 -11.39 18.03
N GLN A 124 -18.43 -10.92 17.91
CA GLN A 124 -19.02 -10.55 16.62
C GLN A 124 -18.23 -9.42 15.93
N SER A 125 -17.65 -8.49 16.71
CA SER A 125 -16.80 -7.42 16.19
C SER A 125 -15.43 -7.94 15.72
N VAL A 126 -14.82 -8.87 16.49
CA VAL A 126 -13.57 -9.55 16.14
C VAL A 126 -13.73 -10.31 14.83
N ALA A 127 -14.74 -11.17 14.72
CA ALA A 127 -14.99 -11.98 13.54
C ALA A 127 -15.16 -11.11 12.27
N ARG A 128 -15.93 -10.03 12.35
CA ARG A 128 -16.11 -9.09 11.22
C ARG A 128 -14.81 -8.38 10.84
N GLN A 129 -14.04 -7.94 11.84
CA GLN A 129 -12.78 -7.23 11.60
C GLN A 129 -11.73 -8.17 10.99
N LEU A 130 -11.65 -9.42 11.43
CA LEU A 130 -10.73 -10.42 10.88
C LEU A 130 -11.05 -10.74 9.43
N VAL A 131 -12.33 -10.95 9.09
CA VAL A 131 -12.76 -11.12 7.69
C VAL A 131 -12.33 -9.92 6.85
N LYS A 132 -12.53 -8.71 7.35
CA LYS A 132 -12.11 -7.48 6.66
C LYS A 132 -10.60 -7.42 6.46
N GLN A 133 -9.80 -7.75 7.48
CA GLN A 133 -8.34 -7.80 7.38
C GLN A 133 -7.90 -8.80 6.31
N VAL A 134 -8.46 -10.01 6.28
CA VAL A 134 -8.13 -11.02 5.26
C VAL A 134 -8.46 -10.50 3.85
N HIS A 135 -9.58 -9.80 3.68
CA HIS A 135 -9.91 -9.18 2.39
C HIS A 135 -8.90 -8.10 1.98
N THR A 136 -8.46 -7.26 2.91
CA THR A 136 -7.48 -6.20 2.61
C THR A 136 -6.09 -6.76 2.34
N GLU A 137 -5.67 -7.80 3.05
CA GLU A 137 -4.42 -8.52 2.81
C GLU A 137 -4.42 -9.25 1.46
N ASN A 138 -5.50 -9.98 1.14
CA ASN A 138 -5.65 -10.63 -0.16
C ASN A 138 -5.67 -9.62 -1.31
N ALA A 139 -6.29 -8.45 -1.11
CA ALA A 139 -6.26 -7.38 -2.09
C ALA A 139 -4.84 -6.81 -2.28
N LEU A 140 -4.06 -6.68 -1.19
CA LEU A 140 -2.67 -6.24 -1.26
C LEU A 140 -1.80 -7.24 -2.00
N GLN A 141 -1.94 -8.53 -1.69
CA GLN A 141 -1.20 -9.59 -2.38
C GLN A 141 -1.46 -9.58 -3.89
N LYS A 142 -2.74 -9.45 -4.29
CA LYS A 142 -3.11 -9.35 -5.72
C LYS A 142 -2.49 -8.13 -6.41
N LEU A 143 -2.48 -6.98 -5.75
CA LEU A 143 -1.87 -5.77 -6.32
C LEU A 143 -0.34 -5.89 -6.41
N LEU A 144 0.29 -6.53 -5.44
CA LEU A 144 1.74 -6.75 -5.44
C LEU A 144 2.15 -7.70 -6.57
N LEU A 145 1.42 -8.83 -6.74
CA LEU A 145 1.60 -9.74 -7.87
C LEU A 145 1.40 -9.04 -9.22
N LEU A 146 0.36 -8.19 -9.34
CA LEU A 146 0.14 -7.39 -10.54
C LEU A 146 1.30 -6.43 -10.82
N THR A 147 1.84 -5.79 -9.79
CA THR A 147 2.98 -4.87 -9.92
C THR A 147 4.22 -5.62 -10.40
N GLN A 148 4.52 -6.78 -9.81
CA GLN A 148 5.63 -7.64 -10.22
C GLN A 148 5.47 -8.14 -11.66
N SER A 149 4.27 -8.60 -12.04
CA SER A 149 3.98 -9.03 -13.41
C SER A 149 4.12 -7.87 -14.41
N SER A 150 3.66 -6.66 -14.04
CA SER A 150 3.84 -5.47 -14.88
C SER A 150 5.30 -5.09 -15.05
N SER A 151 6.13 -5.25 -14.02
CA SER A 151 7.58 -5.03 -14.11
C SER A 151 8.26 -6.06 -15.02
N ALA A 152 7.89 -7.35 -14.91
CA ALA A 152 8.40 -8.40 -15.79
C ALA A 152 8.10 -8.11 -17.27
N VAL A 153 6.86 -7.71 -17.58
CA VAL A 153 6.44 -7.35 -18.95
C VAL A 153 7.13 -6.08 -19.43
N PHE A 154 7.40 -5.12 -18.54
CA PHE A 154 8.12 -3.90 -18.89
C PHE A 154 9.59 -4.19 -19.23
N GLU A 155 10.29 -5.00 -18.44
CA GLU A 155 11.68 -5.41 -18.71
C GLU A 155 11.78 -6.28 -19.99
N ALA A 156 10.80 -7.16 -20.20
CA ALA A 156 10.73 -7.99 -21.40
C ALA A 156 10.39 -7.20 -22.66
N SER A 157 9.80 -6.01 -22.52
CA SER A 157 9.55 -5.10 -23.63
C SER A 157 10.86 -4.39 -23.98
N PRO A 158 11.49 -4.66 -25.14
CA PRO A 158 12.63 -3.89 -25.56
C PRO A 158 12.18 -2.43 -25.63
N ILE A 159 12.85 -1.54 -24.89
CA ILE A 159 12.70 -0.11 -25.11
C ILE A 159 13.04 0.09 -26.58
N GLN A 160 12.03 0.38 -27.41
CA GLN A 160 12.20 0.95 -28.73
C GLN A 160 12.81 2.34 -28.52
N ALA A 161 14.08 2.38 -28.11
CA ALA A 161 14.91 3.56 -28.05
C ALA A 161 15.24 3.91 -29.51
N LEU A 162 14.23 4.40 -30.22
CA LEU A 162 14.23 4.78 -31.62
C LEU A 162 15.08 6.05 -31.90
N HIS A 163 16.13 6.32 -31.13
CA HIS A 163 16.93 7.53 -31.33
C HIS A 163 18.44 7.33 -31.46
N ILE A 164 18.96 6.11 -31.51
CA ILE A 164 20.36 5.90 -31.90
C ILE A 164 20.48 4.77 -32.92
N ARG A 165 19.82 4.96 -34.06
CA ARG A 165 19.54 3.89 -35.02
C ARG A 165 20.67 3.62 -36.02
N GLU A 166 21.82 4.29 -35.91
CA GLU A 166 22.89 4.17 -36.92
C GLU A 166 24.21 3.59 -36.39
N THR A 167 24.44 3.56 -35.07
CA THR A 167 25.67 2.99 -34.46
C THR A 167 25.44 1.67 -33.72
N TYR A 168 24.19 1.18 -33.63
CA TYR A 168 23.81 0.07 -32.74
C TYR A 168 23.48 -1.24 -33.45
N ASN A 169 23.51 -1.34 -34.78
CA ASN A 169 23.07 -2.55 -35.50
C ASN A 169 23.80 -3.84 -35.08
N THR A 170 25.07 -3.76 -34.65
CA THR A 170 25.82 -4.92 -34.14
C THR A 170 25.44 -5.24 -32.69
N LEU A 171 25.22 -4.23 -31.85
CA LEU A 171 24.77 -4.41 -30.46
C LEU A 171 23.32 -4.90 -30.41
N GLU A 172 22.48 -4.46 -31.33
CA GLU A 172 21.09 -4.89 -31.48
C GLU A 172 21.00 -6.38 -31.81
N HIS A 173 21.93 -6.90 -32.63
CA HIS A 173 22.02 -8.33 -32.92
C HIS A 173 22.38 -9.15 -31.66
N ASP A 174 23.36 -8.68 -30.87
CA ASP A 174 23.79 -9.35 -29.64
C ASP A 174 22.75 -9.23 -28.51
N MET A 175 22.06 -8.08 -28.40
CA MET A 175 21.01 -7.85 -27.41
C MET A 175 19.69 -8.57 -27.76
N SER A 176 19.34 -8.67 -29.05
CA SER A 176 18.16 -9.45 -29.49
C SER A 176 18.35 -10.96 -29.35
N ALA A 177 19.59 -11.43 -29.23
CA ALA A 177 19.89 -12.83 -28.94
C ALA A 177 19.66 -13.21 -27.46
N LEU A 178 19.53 -12.23 -26.56
CA LEU A 178 19.23 -12.48 -25.15
C LEU A 178 17.72 -12.71 -24.95
N PRO A 179 17.33 -13.75 -24.18
CA PRO A 179 15.94 -13.91 -23.79
C PRO A 179 15.46 -12.69 -22.98
N PRO A 180 14.30 -12.10 -23.34
CA PRO A 180 13.79 -10.89 -22.69
C PRO A 180 13.51 -11.07 -21.19
N ASP A 181 13.22 -12.30 -20.76
CA ASP A 181 12.90 -12.61 -19.35
C ASP A 181 14.15 -12.85 -18.48
N ARG A 182 15.35 -12.90 -19.08
CA ARG A 182 16.58 -13.34 -18.41
C ARG A 182 16.92 -12.47 -17.19
N GLU A 183 16.87 -11.15 -17.36
CA GLU A 183 17.23 -10.20 -16.30
C GLU A 183 16.19 -10.21 -15.17
N TRP A 184 14.91 -10.33 -15.51
CA TRP A 184 13.83 -10.46 -14.53
C TRP A 184 13.95 -11.75 -13.70
N ILE A 185 14.23 -12.89 -14.35
CA ILE A 185 14.43 -14.17 -13.66
C ILE A 185 15.66 -14.11 -12.75
N ALA A 186 16.76 -13.50 -13.22
CA ALA A 186 17.96 -13.32 -12.41
C ALA A 186 17.68 -12.43 -11.19
N PHE A 187 16.97 -11.31 -11.36
CA PHE A 187 16.55 -10.44 -10.26
C PHE A 187 15.66 -11.19 -9.27
N ALA A 188 14.62 -11.88 -9.76
CA ALA A 188 13.68 -12.61 -8.92
C ALA A 188 14.33 -13.76 -8.14
N ALA A 189 15.39 -14.37 -8.67
CA ALA A 189 16.13 -15.43 -7.99
C ALA A 189 17.04 -14.93 -6.85
N HIS A 190 17.36 -13.63 -6.81
CA HIS A 190 18.21 -13.04 -5.77
C HIS A 190 17.40 -12.28 -4.71
N GLU A 191 16.18 -11.84 -5.04
CA GLU A 191 15.37 -11.01 -4.15
C GLU A 191 14.41 -11.82 -3.27
N ASP A 192 14.69 -11.82 -1.97
CA ASP A 192 13.88 -12.54 -0.94
C ASP A 192 12.55 -11.84 -0.61
N HIS A 193 12.33 -10.62 -1.10
CA HIS A 193 11.18 -9.79 -0.71
C HIS A 193 10.01 -9.84 -1.71
N LEU A 194 10.12 -10.67 -2.75
CA LEU A 194 9.07 -10.85 -3.73
C LEU A 194 7.97 -11.79 -3.21
N VAL A 195 6.71 -11.44 -3.48
CA VAL A 195 5.57 -12.33 -3.26
C VAL A 195 5.64 -13.49 -4.24
N ASP A 196 5.55 -14.71 -3.71
CA ASP A 196 5.44 -15.92 -4.50
C ASP A 196 4.02 -16.04 -5.11
N PRO A 197 3.88 -16.18 -6.45
CA PRO A 197 2.60 -16.36 -7.11
C PRO A 197 1.86 -17.65 -6.71
N GLU A 198 2.57 -18.66 -6.21
CA GLU A 198 1.98 -19.95 -5.79
C GLU A 198 1.41 -19.91 -4.37
N THR A 199 1.65 -18.83 -3.61
CA THR A 199 1.10 -18.68 -2.26
C THR A 199 -0.42 -18.49 -2.35
N PRO A 200 -1.24 -19.44 -1.85
CA PRO A 200 -2.69 -19.34 -1.94
C PRO A 200 -3.22 -18.16 -1.12
N LEU A 201 -4.26 -17.52 -1.63
CA LEU A 201 -4.98 -16.49 -0.88
C LEU A 201 -5.62 -17.11 0.36
N GLN A 202 -5.59 -16.37 1.46
CA GLN A 202 -6.20 -16.82 2.70
C GLN A 202 -7.73 -16.82 2.58
N ASP A 203 -8.38 -17.91 2.99
CA ASP A 203 -9.84 -18.00 3.00
C ASP A 203 -10.43 -17.22 4.18
N PRO A 204 -11.30 -16.22 3.97
CA PRO A 204 -11.97 -15.50 5.04
C PRO A 204 -12.90 -16.36 5.90
N GLN A 205 -13.29 -17.56 5.45
CA GLN A 205 -14.14 -18.47 6.22
C GLN A 205 -13.36 -19.31 7.23
N ASN A 206 -12.04 -19.44 7.05
CA ASN A 206 -11.19 -20.27 7.90
C ASN A 206 -10.19 -19.40 8.66
N ILE A 207 -10.69 -18.66 9.65
CA ILE A 207 -9.86 -17.80 10.50
C ILE A 207 -9.97 -18.30 11.93
N SER A 208 -8.87 -18.81 12.49
CA SER A 208 -8.77 -19.17 13.89
C SER A 208 -8.15 -18.04 14.70
N TYR A 209 -8.77 -17.70 15.84
CA TYR A 209 -8.25 -16.70 16.77
C TYR A 209 -8.37 -17.17 18.23
N PRO A 210 -7.58 -16.61 19.15
CA PRO A 210 -7.66 -16.98 20.56
C PRO A 210 -9.06 -16.74 21.15
N SER A 211 -9.48 -17.64 22.02
CA SER A 211 -10.77 -17.57 22.75
C SER A 211 -12.04 -17.71 21.89
N GLU A 212 -11.91 -18.15 20.65
CA GLU A 212 -13.04 -18.45 19.75
C GLU A 212 -13.91 -19.64 20.23
N GLU A 213 -13.36 -20.54 21.04
CA GLU A 213 -14.10 -21.72 21.53
C GLU A 213 -14.70 -21.51 22.93
N ASP A 214 -14.65 -20.30 23.49
CA ASP A 214 -15.15 -20.05 24.84
C ASP A 214 -16.69 -20.08 24.88
N PRO A 215 -17.33 -20.87 25.78
CA PRO A 215 -18.80 -20.90 25.88
C PRO A 215 -19.43 -19.54 26.20
N SER A 216 -18.65 -18.61 26.76
CA SER A 216 -19.07 -17.24 27.07
C SER A 216 -19.47 -16.42 25.85
N ILE A 217 -19.05 -16.81 24.65
CA ILE A 217 -19.35 -16.10 23.40
C ILE A 217 -20.50 -16.75 22.62
N VAL A 218 -21.11 -17.81 23.17
CA VAL A 218 -22.24 -18.49 22.53
C VAL A 218 -23.54 -17.86 23.00
N PRO A 219 -24.42 -17.42 22.09
CA PRO A 219 -25.69 -16.82 22.48
C PRO A 219 -26.64 -17.88 23.03
N VAL A 220 -27.33 -17.58 24.12
CA VAL A 220 -28.29 -18.49 24.75
C VAL A 220 -29.61 -18.51 23.99
N HIS A 221 -30.12 -17.33 23.62
CA HIS A 221 -31.35 -17.21 22.84
C HIS A 221 -31.15 -16.29 21.65
N ILE A 222 -31.56 -16.75 20.48
CA ILE A 222 -31.58 -15.96 19.25
C ILE A 222 -32.96 -16.08 18.63
N GLY A 223 -33.47 -14.97 18.11
CA GLY A 223 -34.80 -14.98 17.54
C GLY A 223 -35.20 -13.66 16.92
N LEU A 224 -36.12 -13.76 15.98
CA LEU A 224 -36.77 -12.62 15.39
C LEU A 224 -37.98 -12.25 16.27
N LEU A 225 -37.97 -11.03 16.79
CA LEU A 225 -39.06 -10.52 17.62
C LEU A 225 -39.56 -9.18 17.08
N GLU A 226 -40.84 -8.91 17.30
CA GLU A 226 -41.43 -7.61 17.05
C GLU A 226 -41.48 -6.80 18.33
N HIS A 227 -40.87 -5.62 18.32
CA HIS A 227 -40.99 -4.67 19.41
C HIS A 227 -41.91 -3.53 19.03
N LYS A 228 -42.89 -3.26 19.91
CA LYS A 228 -43.79 -2.13 19.79
C LYS A 228 -43.10 -0.85 20.23
N LYS A 229 -42.95 0.13 19.34
CA LYS A 229 -42.43 1.45 19.73
C LYS A 229 -43.39 2.16 20.68
N GLN A 230 -42.87 2.64 21.81
CA GLN A 230 -43.64 3.27 22.88
C GLN A 230 -44.51 4.44 22.37
N TYR A 231 -43.94 5.32 21.54
CA TYR A 231 -44.61 6.56 21.11
C TYR A 231 -45.50 6.40 19.86
N THR A 232 -45.00 5.69 18.85
CA THR A 232 -45.69 5.55 17.55
C THR A 232 -46.66 4.36 17.50
N ARG A 233 -46.65 3.48 18.52
CA ARG A 233 -47.44 2.23 18.58
C ARG A 233 -47.28 1.30 17.37
N THR A 234 -46.32 1.57 16.51
CA THR A 234 -45.94 0.75 15.37
C THR A 234 -45.08 -0.42 15.85
N TYR A 235 -45.33 -1.60 15.30
CA TYR A 235 -44.51 -2.78 15.50
C TYR A 235 -43.34 -2.73 14.53
N ARG A 236 -42.13 -3.00 15.02
CA ARG A 236 -40.96 -3.21 14.18
C ARG A 236 -40.33 -4.55 14.54
N GLU A 237 -40.19 -5.36 13.52
CA GLU A 237 -39.44 -6.60 13.52
C GLU A 237 -37.94 -6.30 13.65
N ALA A 238 -37.26 -6.99 14.55
CA ALA A 238 -35.81 -6.95 14.69
C ALA A 238 -35.27 -8.31 15.15
N TYR A 239 -34.02 -8.58 14.80
CA TYR A 239 -33.31 -9.77 15.26
C TYR A 239 -32.69 -9.48 16.62
N TYR A 240 -33.06 -10.27 17.63
CA TYR A 240 -32.55 -10.14 18.99
C TYR A 240 -31.64 -11.30 19.32
N VAL A 241 -30.60 -10.99 20.08
CA VAL A 241 -29.69 -11.96 20.64
C VAL A 241 -29.58 -11.69 22.14
N ASN A 242 -29.74 -12.75 22.92
CA ASN A 242 -29.52 -12.78 24.36
C ASN A 242 -28.33 -13.71 24.62
N ALA A 243 -27.22 -13.14 25.06
CA ALA A 243 -26.00 -13.82 25.42
C ALA A 243 -25.86 -13.85 26.95
#